data_AF-A0A6B3BVJ2-F1
#
_entry.id   AF-A0A6B3BVJ2-F1
#
_cell.length_a   1.000
_cell.length_b   1.000
_cell.length_c   1.000
_cell.angle_alpha   90.00
_cell.angle_beta   90.00
_cell.angle_gamma   90.00
#
_symmetry.space_group_name_H-M   'P 1'
#
loop_
_entity.id
_entity.type
_entity.pdbx_description
1 polymer ?
#
loop_
_entity_poly.entity_id
_entity_poly.type
_entity_poly.pdbx_seq_one_letter_code
_entity_poly.pdbx_strand_id
1 'polypeptide(L)'
;MAETDEGAVATADDALYVLTAMLLTPAQFPSVLGDDYPEACAALGLAPLADGYGLVLGQDGDGARWTVAIDDVSLVAVAIASWDCGMEYDLSPEEHTVVAALPGWPLAVAVAAPDVPAPHDPGPELTDRPPLAPPDTTSWGPAQRRLGADEIARQWVIWREQLSDKDFTLPGGGRSAAPEGEPDGAGADTDRAAGATDSAGDAETPPEDTPGRAEDAVSRPRAGIRRVLAEARAYVETPPPLGRVRSSFAPGDARTLRADGPGWSMVARTDDIAFVLLDEEPGEVLPVGRGPELPGLLEALDKMAVRPS
;
A
#
# COMPACT_ATOMS: atom_id res chain seq x y z
N MET A 1 3.53 43.16 -46.42
CA MET A 1 3.45 41.69 -46.36
C MET A 1 4.63 41.20 -45.54
N ALA A 2 4.45 41.27 -44.23
CA ALA A 2 5.21 40.56 -43.20
C ALA A 2 4.37 40.81 -41.95
N GLU A 3 3.24 40.12 -41.89
CA GLU A 3 2.44 40.02 -40.68
C GLU A 3 3.33 39.34 -39.64
N THR A 4 3.59 40.08 -38.58
CA THR A 4 4.13 39.58 -37.33
C THR A 4 3.15 38.53 -36.80
N ASP A 5 3.61 37.30 -36.72
CA ASP A 5 2.97 36.24 -35.96
C ASP A 5 3.08 36.62 -34.47
N GLU A 6 2.09 37.40 -34.02
CA GLU A 6 1.81 37.65 -32.62
C GLU A 6 1.53 36.27 -32.01
N GLY A 7 2.44 35.81 -31.15
CA GLY A 7 2.26 34.59 -30.37
C GLY A 7 0.86 34.60 -29.76
N ALA A 8 0.10 33.54 -30.07
CA ALA A 8 -1.24 33.34 -29.57
C ALA A 8 -1.22 33.53 -28.05
N VAL A 9 -1.78 34.63 -27.59
CA VAL A 9 -2.02 34.87 -26.18
C VAL A 9 -3.08 33.86 -25.80
N ALA A 10 -2.70 32.80 -25.07
CA ALA A 10 -3.65 31.86 -24.49
C ALA A 10 -4.74 32.69 -23.78
N THR A 11 -5.97 32.58 -24.25
CA THR A 11 -7.11 33.19 -23.58
C THR A 11 -7.25 32.57 -22.19
N ALA A 12 -7.72 33.33 -21.20
CA ALA A 12 -7.91 32.83 -19.84
C ALA A 12 -8.80 31.56 -19.73
N ASP A 13 -9.55 31.23 -20.79
CA ASP A 13 -10.34 30.00 -20.94
C ASP A 13 -9.49 28.72 -21.09
N ASP A 14 -8.29 28.81 -21.70
CA ASP A 14 -7.41 27.64 -21.91
C ASP A 14 -6.44 27.43 -20.73
N ALA A 15 -6.52 28.26 -19.68
CA ALA A 15 -5.65 28.18 -18.53
C ALA A 15 -6.12 27.07 -17.56
N LEU A 16 -5.21 26.17 -17.22
CA LEU A 16 -5.45 25.18 -16.18
C LEU A 16 -5.25 25.81 -14.79
N TYR A 17 -6.31 25.89 -14.01
CA TYR A 17 -6.27 26.22 -12.59
C TYR A 17 -5.77 25.02 -11.80
N VAL A 18 -4.52 25.08 -11.34
CA VAL A 18 -3.86 24.02 -10.58
C VAL A 18 -4.48 23.89 -9.18
N LEU A 19 -4.95 22.69 -8.84
CA LEU A 19 -5.51 22.37 -7.52
C LEU A 19 -4.52 21.58 -6.66
N THR A 20 -3.80 20.65 -7.27
CA THR A 20 -2.81 19.83 -6.59
C THR A 20 -1.83 19.23 -7.59
N ALA A 21 -0.71 18.74 -7.10
CA ALA A 21 0.29 18.04 -7.90
C ALA A 21 0.84 16.82 -7.15
N MET A 22 1.38 15.87 -7.90
CA MET A 22 1.97 14.64 -7.38
C MET A 22 3.09 14.16 -8.28
N LEU A 23 4.02 13.40 -7.71
CA LEU A 23 5.07 12.76 -8.48
C LEU A 23 4.59 11.41 -9.03
N LEU A 24 4.99 11.08 -10.25
CA LEU A 24 4.87 9.77 -10.88
C LEU A 24 6.28 9.35 -11.33
N THR A 25 7.06 8.86 -10.38
CA THR A 25 8.47 8.47 -10.55
C THR A 25 8.67 7.03 -10.08
N PRO A 26 9.79 6.38 -10.46
CA PRO A 26 10.17 5.09 -9.89
C PRO A 26 10.18 5.03 -8.36
N ALA A 27 10.49 6.14 -7.68
CA ALA A 27 10.56 6.21 -6.22
C ALA A 27 9.20 6.51 -5.55
N GLN A 28 8.35 7.27 -6.23
CA GLN A 28 7.13 7.84 -5.66
C GLN A 28 6.07 8.01 -6.73
N PHE A 29 4.91 7.38 -6.52
CA PHE A 29 3.73 7.49 -7.37
C PHE A 29 2.48 7.19 -6.55
N PRO A 30 1.28 7.66 -6.96
CA PRO A 30 0.02 7.32 -6.32
C PRO A 30 -0.25 5.82 -6.44
N SER A 31 -0.20 5.09 -5.32
CA SER A 31 -0.30 3.63 -5.38
C SER A 31 -1.65 3.14 -5.91
N VAL A 32 -2.70 3.97 -5.92
CA VAL A 32 -3.96 3.60 -6.58
C VAL A 32 -3.78 3.21 -8.06
N LEU A 33 -2.77 3.79 -8.73
CA LEU A 33 -2.53 3.62 -10.16
C LEU A 33 -1.88 2.28 -10.51
N GLY A 34 -1.21 1.59 -9.58
CA GLY A 34 -0.53 0.33 -9.87
C GLY A 34 0.27 -0.23 -8.69
N ASP A 35 0.71 -1.49 -8.80
CA ASP A 35 1.61 -2.11 -7.82
C ASP A 35 3.08 -1.72 -8.04
N ASP A 36 3.40 -1.14 -9.20
CA ASP A 36 4.72 -0.61 -9.55
C ASP A 36 4.65 0.58 -10.51
N TYR A 37 5.80 1.21 -10.77
CA TYR A 37 5.88 2.42 -11.57
C TYR A 37 5.45 2.19 -13.03
N PRO A 38 5.89 1.12 -13.73
CA PRO A 38 5.38 0.80 -15.06
C PRO A 38 3.86 0.61 -15.14
N GLU A 39 3.26 -0.09 -14.18
CA GLU A 39 1.80 -0.23 -14.12
C GLU A 39 1.10 1.12 -13.91
N ALA A 40 1.64 1.97 -13.02
CA ALA A 40 1.10 3.30 -12.78
C ALA A 40 1.16 4.20 -14.03
N CYS A 41 2.25 4.14 -14.80
CA CYS A 41 2.33 4.82 -16.10
C CYS A 41 1.33 4.26 -17.11
N ALA A 42 1.18 2.93 -17.17
CA ALA A 42 0.25 2.27 -18.08
C ALA A 42 -1.22 2.65 -17.79
N ALA A 43 -1.59 2.82 -16.50
CA ALA A 43 -2.91 3.29 -16.11
C ALA A 43 -3.26 4.69 -16.67
N LEU A 44 -2.24 5.51 -16.94
CA LEU A 44 -2.40 6.83 -17.55
C LEU A 44 -2.18 6.80 -19.07
N GLY A 45 -1.76 5.67 -19.65
CA GLY A 45 -1.40 5.56 -21.06
C GLY A 45 -0.04 6.19 -21.38
N LEU A 46 0.85 6.28 -20.39
CA LEU A 46 2.20 6.85 -20.53
C LEU A 46 3.24 5.74 -20.66
N ALA A 47 4.32 6.02 -21.38
CA ALA A 47 5.51 5.16 -21.39
C ALA A 47 6.33 5.43 -20.11
N PRO A 48 6.89 4.41 -19.44
CA PRO A 48 7.72 4.64 -18.26
C PRO A 48 9.03 5.36 -18.65
N LEU A 49 9.30 6.51 -18.04
CA LEU A 49 10.57 7.25 -18.18
C LEU A 49 11.47 7.00 -16.97
N ALA A 50 12.78 7.13 -17.16
CA ALA A 50 13.75 6.93 -16.08
C ALA A 50 13.57 7.98 -14.96
N ASP A 51 13.37 9.24 -15.34
CA ASP A 51 13.21 10.35 -14.40
C ASP A 51 11.77 10.46 -13.86
N GLY A 52 10.79 9.92 -14.60
CA GLY A 52 9.39 9.96 -14.25
C GLY A 52 8.63 11.13 -14.87
N TYR A 53 7.51 11.47 -14.24
CA TYR A 53 6.65 12.58 -14.58
C TYR A 53 6.23 13.33 -13.30
N GLY A 54 5.97 14.62 -13.44
CA GLY A 54 5.08 15.34 -12.54
C GLY A 54 3.64 15.24 -13.07
N LEU A 55 2.66 15.08 -12.17
CA LEU A 55 1.24 15.13 -12.51
C LEU A 55 0.62 16.35 -11.84
N VAL A 56 -0.15 17.12 -12.59
CA VAL A 56 -0.89 18.27 -12.13
C VAL A 56 -2.38 18.02 -12.34
N LEU A 57 -3.17 18.15 -11.28
CA LEU A 57 -4.62 18.02 -11.33
C LEU A 57 -5.21 19.41 -11.21
N GLY A 58 -6.05 19.78 -12.17
CA GLY A 58 -6.65 21.10 -12.23
C GLY A 58 -7.99 21.13 -12.94
N GLN A 59 -8.57 22.33 -13.00
CA GLN A 59 -9.76 22.64 -13.78
C GLN A 59 -9.43 23.64 -14.88
N ASP A 60 -10.11 23.58 -16.02
CA ASP A 60 -10.12 24.69 -16.97
C ASP A 60 -11.13 25.78 -16.54
N GLY A 61 -11.27 26.83 -17.35
CA GLY A 61 -12.20 27.94 -17.09
C GLY A 61 -13.67 27.52 -17.03
N ASP A 62 -14.05 26.44 -17.71
CA ASP A 62 -15.40 25.88 -17.70
C ASP A 62 -15.64 24.95 -16.49
N GLY A 63 -14.59 24.60 -15.76
CA GLY A 63 -14.64 23.71 -14.61
C GLY A 63 -14.44 22.23 -14.96
N ALA A 64 -14.09 21.90 -16.20
CA ALA A 64 -13.77 20.53 -16.60
C ALA A 64 -12.44 20.09 -15.98
N ARG A 65 -12.41 18.82 -15.54
CA ARG A 65 -11.30 18.24 -14.79
C ARG A 65 -10.24 17.70 -15.72
N TRP A 66 -8.98 18.04 -15.45
CA TRP A 66 -7.83 17.57 -16.21
C TRP A 66 -6.70 17.09 -15.31
N THR A 67 -6.01 16.04 -15.78
CA THR A 67 -4.73 15.56 -15.26
C THR A 67 -3.66 15.80 -16.32
N VAL A 68 -2.72 16.68 -16.04
CA VAL A 68 -1.62 17.03 -16.95
C VAL A 68 -0.34 16.33 -16.51
N ALA A 69 0.25 15.53 -17.39
CA ALA A 69 1.54 14.86 -17.18
C ALA A 69 2.67 15.70 -17.78
N ILE A 70 3.69 15.96 -16.98
CA ILE A 70 4.81 16.87 -17.27
C ILE A 70 6.11 16.09 -17.12
N ASP A 71 7.04 16.20 -18.08
CA ASP A 71 8.34 15.53 -18.01
C ASP A 71 9.42 16.31 -17.23
N ASP A 72 9.18 17.59 -16.91
CA ASP A 72 9.94 18.32 -15.90
C ASP A 72 9.47 17.97 -14.47
N VAL A 73 10.00 16.85 -13.96
CA VAL A 73 9.73 16.37 -12.60
C VAL A 73 10.22 17.35 -11.54
N SER A 74 11.30 18.08 -11.81
CA SER A 74 11.91 19.00 -10.83
C SER A 74 11.00 20.19 -10.55
N LEU A 75 10.38 20.75 -11.60
CA LEU A 75 9.38 21.82 -11.47
C LEU A 75 8.25 21.42 -10.51
N VAL A 76 7.68 20.23 -10.72
CA VAL A 76 6.57 19.74 -9.90
C VAL A 76 7.03 19.39 -8.47
N ALA A 77 8.21 18.79 -8.31
CA ALA A 77 8.77 18.50 -6.99
C ALA A 77 9.00 19.78 -6.16
N VAL A 78 9.51 20.84 -6.78
CA VAL A 78 9.70 22.15 -6.13
C VAL A 78 8.37 22.77 -5.72
N ALA A 79 7.33 22.65 -6.55
CA ALA A 79 5.99 23.15 -6.20
C ALA A 79 5.43 22.42 -4.96
N ILE A 80 5.49 21.09 -4.95
CA ILE A 80 5.04 20.26 -3.81
C ILE A 80 5.81 20.63 -2.54
N ALA A 81 7.15 20.70 -2.61
CA ALA A 81 7.97 21.04 -1.45
C ALA A 81 7.70 22.45 -0.92
N SER A 82 7.43 23.41 -1.82
CA SER A 82 7.03 24.77 -1.45
C SER A 82 5.71 24.77 -0.67
N TRP A 83 4.67 24.09 -1.19
CA TRP A 83 3.37 23.99 -0.54
C TRP A 83 3.42 23.25 0.80
N ASP A 84 4.20 22.16 0.89
CA ASP A 84 4.41 21.41 2.14
C ASP A 84 5.07 22.27 3.24
N CYS A 85 5.89 23.25 2.86
CA CYS A 85 6.45 24.23 3.78
C CYS A 85 5.50 25.41 4.06
N GLY A 86 4.30 25.42 3.49
CA GLY A 86 3.34 26.53 3.61
C GLY A 86 3.70 27.77 2.81
N MET A 87 4.56 27.64 1.80
CA MET A 87 4.94 28.74 0.90
C MET A 87 4.04 28.75 -0.34
N GLU A 88 3.74 29.95 -0.84
CA GLU A 88 3.08 30.11 -2.13
C GLU A 88 4.05 29.76 -3.26
N TYR A 89 3.56 29.00 -4.24
CA TYR A 89 4.29 28.67 -5.46
C TYR A 89 3.29 28.57 -6.61
N ASP A 90 3.53 29.34 -7.67
CA ASP A 90 2.73 29.32 -8.89
C ASP A 90 3.30 28.30 -9.86
N LEU A 91 2.63 27.14 -9.96
CA LEU A 91 3.05 26.06 -10.84
C LEU A 91 2.47 26.30 -12.23
N SER A 92 3.31 26.81 -13.14
CA SER A 92 2.97 27.04 -14.55
C SER A 92 3.91 26.25 -15.46
N PRO A 93 3.51 25.03 -15.88
CA PRO A 93 4.31 24.21 -16.79
C PRO A 93 4.42 24.87 -18.16
N GLU A 94 5.62 24.87 -18.75
CA GLU A 94 5.80 25.29 -20.13
C GLU A 94 5.18 24.27 -21.10
N GLU A 95 4.58 24.73 -22.20
CA GLU A 95 3.88 23.86 -23.17
C GLU A 95 4.75 22.69 -23.67
N HIS A 96 6.05 22.93 -23.83
CA HIS A 96 6.99 21.93 -24.32
C HIS A 96 7.28 20.78 -23.33
N THR A 97 6.98 20.95 -22.04
CA THR A 97 7.17 19.92 -21.01
C THR A 97 5.88 19.11 -20.78
N VAL A 98 4.75 19.56 -21.33
CA VAL A 98 3.48 18.85 -21.24
C VAL A 98 3.47 17.67 -22.20
N VAL A 99 3.43 16.46 -21.64
CA VAL A 99 3.45 15.20 -22.40
C VAL A 99 2.04 14.73 -22.73
N ALA A 100 1.09 14.95 -21.81
CA ALA A 100 -0.29 14.57 -22.01
C ALA A 100 -1.24 15.42 -21.14
N ALA A 101 -2.40 15.77 -21.70
CA ALA A 101 -3.56 16.27 -20.96
C ALA A 101 -4.64 15.19 -20.98
N LEU A 102 -4.95 14.64 -19.81
CA LEU A 102 -5.87 13.52 -19.65
C LEU A 102 -7.17 14.00 -19.02
N PRO A 103 -8.34 13.62 -19.55
CA PRO A 103 -9.62 14.01 -18.96
C PRO A 103 -9.79 13.37 -17.59
N GLY A 104 -10.42 14.07 -16.65
CA GLY A 104 -10.72 13.60 -15.30
C GLY A 104 -9.51 13.57 -14.36
N TRP A 105 -9.74 13.05 -13.15
CA TRP A 105 -8.71 12.92 -12.11
C TRP A 105 -8.59 11.47 -11.64
N PRO A 106 -7.37 10.92 -11.54
CA PRO A 106 -7.15 9.57 -11.02
C PRO A 106 -7.31 9.49 -9.50
N LEU A 107 -7.45 10.63 -8.83
CA LEU A 107 -7.57 10.77 -7.38
C LEU A 107 -8.75 11.66 -7.01
N ALA A 108 -9.33 11.40 -5.84
CA ALA A 108 -10.36 12.26 -5.31
C ALA A 108 -9.73 13.58 -4.85
N VAL A 109 -10.12 14.69 -5.48
CA VAL A 109 -9.74 16.04 -5.09
C VAL A 109 -10.98 16.72 -4.52
N ALA A 110 -10.89 17.18 -3.27
CA ALA A 110 -12.02 17.73 -2.52
C ALA A 110 -12.26 19.23 -2.76
N VAL A 111 -11.31 19.90 -3.41
CA VAL A 111 -11.33 21.34 -3.67
C VAL A 111 -11.70 21.63 -5.12
N ALA A 112 -12.19 22.84 -5.35
CA ALA A 112 -12.44 23.39 -6.68
C ALA A 112 -11.72 24.73 -6.80
N ALA A 113 -11.39 25.13 -8.02
CA ALA A 113 -10.81 26.43 -8.28
C ALA A 113 -11.85 27.52 -7.94
N PRO A 114 -11.41 28.67 -7.38
CA PRO A 114 -12.31 29.77 -7.09
C PRO A 114 -12.84 30.37 -8.41
N ASP A 115 -14.07 30.88 -8.37
CA ASP A 115 -14.70 31.63 -9.47
C ASP A 115 -14.88 30.88 -10.80
N VAL A 116 -14.66 29.57 -10.85
CA VAL A 116 -15.02 28.68 -11.98
C VAL A 116 -16.20 27.77 -11.63
N PRO A 117 -16.89 27.19 -12.63
CA PRO A 117 -17.96 26.22 -12.37
C PRO A 117 -17.49 24.98 -11.59
N ALA A 118 -18.46 24.23 -11.06
CA ALA A 118 -18.18 23.03 -10.27
C ALA A 118 -17.40 21.98 -11.09
N PRO A 119 -16.46 21.24 -10.46
CA PRO A 119 -15.68 20.21 -11.14
C PRO A 119 -16.58 19.17 -11.83
N HIS A 120 -16.35 18.96 -13.12
CA HIS A 120 -17.06 17.95 -13.90
C HIS A 120 -16.15 17.28 -14.93
N ASP A 121 -16.54 16.11 -15.42
CA ASP A 121 -15.78 15.45 -16.49
C ASP A 121 -15.99 16.15 -17.82
N PRO A 122 -14.92 16.37 -18.62
CA PRO A 122 -15.07 16.91 -19.96
C PRO A 122 -15.90 15.97 -20.84
N GLY A 123 -16.64 16.53 -21.79
CA GLY A 123 -17.46 15.77 -22.72
C GLY A 123 -16.63 14.88 -23.66
N PRO A 124 -17.18 13.75 -24.14
CA PRO A 124 -16.47 12.82 -25.02
C PRO A 124 -16.05 13.44 -26.36
N GLU A 125 -16.64 14.56 -26.76
CA GLU A 125 -16.25 15.34 -27.94
C GLU A 125 -14.89 16.05 -27.79
N LEU A 126 -14.41 16.25 -26.56
CA LEU A 126 -13.13 16.91 -26.28
C LEU A 126 -11.96 15.92 -26.24
N THR A 127 -12.23 14.63 -25.99
CA THR A 127 -11.19 13.61 -25.82
C THR A 127 -11.62 12.24 -26.32
N ASP A 128 -10.71 11.55 -27.03
CA ASP A 128 -10.95 10.18 -27.52
C ASP A 128 -10.88 9.09 -26.43
N ARG A 129 -10.64 9.46 -25.17
CA ARG A 129 -10.48 8.52 -24.04
C ARG A 129 -11.50 8.82 -22.93
N PRO A 130 -11.94 7.80 -22.18
CA PRO A 130 -12.78 8.04 -21.02
C PRO A 130 -12.04 8.88 -19.95
N PRO A 131 -12.75 9.73 -19.21
CA PRO A 131 -12.20 10.43 -18.05
C PRO A 131 -11.60 9.47 -17.03
N LEU A 132 -10.47 9.87 -16.46
CA LEU A 132 -9.88 9.26 -15.29
C LEU A 132 -10.83 9.44 -14.11
N ALA A 133 -11.02 8.36 -13.37
CA ALA A 133 -11.80 8.36 -12.15
C ALA A 133 -10.99 7.71 -11.02
N PRO A 134 -11.16 8.16 -9.77
CA PRO A 134 -10.61 7.45 -8.62
C PRO A 134 -11.15 6.02 -8.56
N PRO A 135 -10.39 5.05 -8.01
CA PRO A 135 -10.89 3.70 -7.84
C PRO A 135 -12.12 3.67 -6.93
N ASP A 136 -13.01 2.70 -7.17
CA ASP A 136 -14.10 2.40 -6.24
C ASP A 136 -13.53 1.90 -4.90
N THR A 137 -13.85 2.61 -3.82
CA THR A 137 -13.41 2.27 -2.46
C THR A 137 -14.49 1.54 -1.65
N THR A 138 -15.65 1.25 -2.26
CA THR A 138 -16.75 0.55 -1.60
C THR A 138 -16.60 -0.98 -1.65
N SER A 139 -15.78 -1.48 -2.57
CA SER A 139 -15.50 -2.90 -2.74
C SER A 139 -14.01 -3.21 -2.50
N TRP A 140 -13.72 -4.32 -1.82
CA TRP A 140 -12.33 -4.73 -1.62
C TRP A 140 -11.74 -5.22 -2.96
N GLY A 141 -10.54 -4.73 -3.26
CA GLY A 141 -9.77 -5.12 -4.43
C GLY A 141 -8.36 -4.53 -4.38
N PRO A 142 -7.56 -4.68 -5.45
CA PRO A 142 -6.15 -4.28 -5.44
C PRO A 142 -5.93 -2.80 -5.07
N ALA A 143 -6.79 -1.90 -5.56
CA ALA A 143 -6.71 -0.48 -5.22
C ALA A 143 -6.97 -0.24 -3.72
N GLN A 144 -7.99 -0.88 -3.14
CA GLN A 144 -8.31 -0.77 -1.72
C GLN A 144 -7.21 -1.34 -0.84
N ARG A 145 -6.61 -2.47 -1.25
CA ARG A 145 -5.45 -3.08 -0.60
C ARG A 145 -4.26 -2.11 -0.56
N ARG A 146 -3.92 -1.51 -1.71
CA ARG A 146 -2.82 -0.54 -1.81
C ARG A 146 -3.09 0.73 -1.00
N LEU A 147 -4.31 1.25 -1.02
CA LEU A 147 -4.73 2.38 -0.19
C LEU A 147 -4.62 2.07 1.31
N GLY A 148 -5.04 0.87 1.73
CA GLY A 148 -4.90 0.42 3.11
C GLY A 148 -3.44 0.35 3.55
N ALA A 149 -2.56 -0.15 2.67
CA ALA A 149 -1.13 -0.18 2.93
C ALA A 149 -0.50 1.23 3.00
N ASP A 150 -0.91 2.15 2.12
CA ASP A 150 -0.45 3.54 2.17
C ASP A 150 -0.89 4.23 3.48
N GLU A 151 -2.11 3.96 3.93
CA GLU A 151 -2.62 4.47 5.20
C GLU A 151 -1.86 3.89 6.41
N ILE A 152 -1.53 2.60 6.40
CA ILE A 152 -0.67 1.98 7.43
C ILE A 152 0.72 2.62 7.45
N ALA A 153 1.31 2.88 6.27
CA ALA A 153 2.61 3.55 6.18
C ALA A 153 2.54 4.98 6.75
N ARG A 154 1.48 5.73 6.42
CA ARG A 154 1.25 7.10 6.88
C ARG A 154 0.97 7.17 8.39
N GLN A 155 0.25 6.19 8.93
CA GLN A 155 -0.19 6.16 10.34
C GLN A 155 0.49 5.05 11.13
N TRP A 156 1.76 4.76 10.82
CA TRP A 156 2.51 3.64 11.39
C TRP A 156 2.39 3.55 12.92
N VAL A 157 2.59 4.67 13.62
CA VAL A 157 2.56 4.73 15.08
C VAL A 157 1.21 4.25 15.63
N ILE A 158 0.11 4.74 15.06
CA ILE A 158 -1.26 4.41 15.48
C ILE A 158 -1.55 2.91 15.27
N TRP A 159 -1.14 2.36 14.12
CA TRP A 159 -1.32 0.94 13.83
C TRP A 159 -0.46 0.05 14.73
N ARG A 160 0.80 0.46 14.96
CA ARG A 160 1.74 -0.32 15.77
C ARG A 160 1.33 -0.36 17.25
N GLU A 161 0.77 0.72 17.78
CA GLU A 161 0.29 0.81 19.17
C GLU A 161 -0.93 -0.07 19.47
N GLN A 162 -1.71 -0.43 18.45
CA GLN A 162 -2.84 -1.35 18.61
C GLN A 162 -2.40 -2.80 18.83
N LEU A 163 -1.16 -3.15 18.45
CA LEU A 163 -0.63 -4.50 18.60
C LEU A 163 0.00 -4.72 19.97
N SER A 164 -0.29 -5.88 20.53
CA SER A 164 0.30 -6.46 21.72
C SER A 164 1.21 -7.65 21.37
N ASP A 165 2.01 -8.12 22.33
CA ASP A 165 2.83 -9.33 22.14
C ASP A 165 1.98 -10.55 21.72
N LYS A 166 0.70 -10.57 22.10
CA LYS A 166 -0.22 -11.66 21.78
C LYS A 166 -0.54 -11.78 20.30
N ASP A 167 -0.47 -10.67 19.57
CA ASP A 167 -0.76 -10.62 18.14
C ASP A 167 0.39 -11.21 17.31
N PHE A 168 1.57 -11.36 17.93
CA PHE A 168 2.72 -12.07 17.37
C PHE A 168 2.85 -13.50 17.92
N THR A 169 2.27 -13.80 19.10
CA THR A 169 2.26 -15.15 19.66
C THR A 169 1.08 -15.96 19.14
N LEU A 170 1.39 -17.04 18.46
CA LEU A 170 0.43 -17.96 17.90
C LEU A 170 -0.46 -18.60 18.99
N PRO A 171 -1.79 -18.67 18.84
CA PRO A 171 -2.59 -19.68 19.53
C PRO A 171 -2.09 -21.06 19.07
N GLY A 172 -1.52 -21.83 20.00
CA GLY A 172 -1.00 -23.19 19.75
C GLY A 172 0.52 -23.35 19.81
N GLY A 173 1.29 -22.31 20.08
CA GLY A 173 2.74 -22.40 20.34
C GLY A 173 3.04 -22.86 21.77
N GLY A 174 2.66 -24.10 22.12
CA GLY A 174 3.07 -24.70 23.39
C GLY A 174 4.59 -24.66 23.51
N ARG A 175 5.10 -23.93 24.51
CA ARG A 175 6.50 -24.02 24.95
C ARG A 175 6.85 -25.50 25.11
N SER A 176 7.72 -26.01 24.24
CA SER A 176 8.42 -27.26 24.52
C SER A 176 9.35 -26.99 25.69
N ALA A 177 8.86 -27.30 26.90
CA ALA A 177 9.71 -27.40 28.07
C ALA A 177 10.65 -28.58 27.85
N ALA A 178 11.95 -28.31 27.78
CA ALA A 178 12.96 -29.34 27.86
C ALA A 178 12.82 -30.08 29.20
N PRO A 179 12.97 -31.42 29.26
CA PRO A 179 12.93 -32.14 30.51
C PRO A 179 14.29 -32.06 31.19
N GLU A 180 14.37 -31.42 32.35
CA GLU A 180 15.53 -31.54 33.25
C GLU A 180 15.08 -32.18 34.57
N GLY A 181 15.54 -33.42 34.76
CA GLY A 181 16.04 -33.99 36.02
C GLY A 181 15.08 -34.15 37.22
N GLU A 182 14.75 -35.40 37.51
CA GLU A 182 14.33 -35.86 38.86
C GLU A 182 15.41 -35.58 39.93
N PRO A 183 15.04 -35.58 41.23
CA PRO A 183 15.21 -36.84 41.97
C PRO A 183 14.06 -37.20 42.92
N ASP A 184 13.73 -38.50 42.88
CA ASP A 184 13.55 -39.49 43.95
C ASP A 184 13.08 -39.07 45.37
N GLY A 185 12.12 -39.84 45.92
CA GLY A 185 11.70 -39.72 47.31
C GLY A 185 10.40 -40.43 47.67
N ALA A 186 10.52 -41.70 48.07
CA ALA A 186 9.47 -42.66 48.42
C ALA A 186 8.50 -42.27 49.57
N GLY A 187 7.32 -42.90 49.55
CA GLY A 187 6.40 -42.99 50.70
C GLY A 187 5.13 -43.79 50.36
N ALA A 188 5.13 -45.08 50.70
CA ALA A 188 4.01 -46.01 50.57
C ALA A 188 3.09 -45.99 51.80
N ASP A 189 1.79 -46.24 51.59
CA ASP A 189 0.90 -47.16 52.35
C ASP A 189 -0.55 -46.98 51.84
N THR A 190 -1.13 -47.99 51.15
CA THR A 190 -2.18 -48.92 51.63
C THR A 190 -3.40 -48.22 52.26
N ASP A 191 -4.66 -48.45 51.88
CA ASP A 191 -5.29 -49.76 51.75
C ASP A 191 -6.69 -49.68 51.06
N ARG A 192 -7.19 -50.85 50.64
CA ARG A 192 -8.42 -51.13 49.88
C ARG A 192 -9.73 -50.90 50.65
N ALA A 193 -10.80 -50.58 49.92
CA ALA A 193 -12.11 -51.19 50.15
C ALA A 193 -12.96 -51.22 48.86
N ALA A 194 -13.53 -52.40 48.61
CA ALA A 194 -14.32 -52.76 47.44
C ALA A 194 -15.78 -52.28 47.52
N GLY A 195 -16.39 -52.08 46.36
CA GLY A 195 -17.84 -51.94 46.19
C GLY A 195 -18.21 -52.19 44.72
N ALA A 196 -18.69 -53.39 44.43
CA ALA A 196 -19.19 -53.80 43.13
C ALA A 196 -20.66 -53.41 42.96
N THR A 197 -21.04 -52.94 41.77
CA THR A 197 -22.39 -53.14 41.19
C THR A 197 -22.30 -53.09 39.66
N ASP A 198 -22.77 -54.18 39.04
CA ASP A 198 -23.07 -54.33 37.61
C ASP A 198 -24.10 -53.30 37.10
N SER A 199 -23.96 -52.85 35.86
CA SER A 199 -24.97 -53.10 34.79
C SER A 199 -24.58 -52.40 33.47
N ALA A 200 -24.79 -53.14 32.38
CA ALA A 200 -24.57 -52.76 30.99
C ALA A 200 -25.64 -51.80 30.42
N GLY A 201 -25.31 -51.08 29.34
CA GLY A 201 -26.31 -50.43 28.48
C GLY A 201 -25.77 -49.28 27.61
N ASP A 202 -25.55 -49.61 26.34
CA ASP A 202 -25.52 -48.83 25.09
C ASP A 202 -25.28 -47.30 24.98
N ALA A 203 -24.74 -46.97 23.81
CA ALA A 203 -24.26 -45.69 23.32
C ALA A 203 -25.31 -44.58 23.15
N GLU A 204 -24.87 -43.31 23.28
CA GLU A 204 -25.14 -42.23 22.32
C GLU A 204 -24.30 -40.96 22.64
N THR A 205 -23.29 -40.74 21.77
CA THR A 205 -22.76 -39.47 21.23
C THR A 205 -22.43 -38.28 22.17
N PRO A 206 -21.14 -37.88 22.31
CA PRO A 206 -20.75 -36.56 22.80
C PRO A 206 -20.94 -35.49 21.71
N PRO A 207 -21.09 -34.20 22.05
CA PRO A 207 -21.26 -33.14 21.06
C PRO A 207 -20.03 -33.06 20.16
N GLU A 208 -20.25 -33.04 18.84
CA GLU A 208 -19.23 -32.78 17.83
C GLU A 208 -18.73 -31.33 17.94
N ASP A 209 -17.76 -31.09 18.83
CA ASP A 209 -16.81 -29.99 18.65
C ASP A 209 -16.00 -30.31 17.41
N THR A 210 -16.39 -29.72 16.26
CA THR A 210 -15.65 -29.85 15.00
C THR A 210 -14.33 -29.06 15.12
N PRO A 211 -13.16 -29.71 15.26
CA PRO A 211 -11.89 -29.00 15.49
C PRO A 211 -11.36 -28.32 14.22
N GLY A 212 -11.83 -28.75 13.04
CA GLY A 212 -11.26 -28.33 11.75
C GLY A 212 -11.53 -26.88 11.37
N ARG A 213 -12.66 -26.29 11.76
CA ARG A 213 -13.04 -24.94 11.28
C ARG A 213 -12.19 -23.82 11.89
N ALA A 214 -11.73 -23.98 13.13
CA ALA A 214 -10.86 -23.02 13.81
C ALA A 214 -9.40 -23.17 13.33
N GLU A 215 -8.93 -24.41 13.11
CA GLU A 215 -7.57 -24.66 12.59
C GLU A 215 -7.41 -24.16 11.15
N ASP A 216 -8.43 -24.34 10.29
CA ASP A 216 -8.42 -23.85 8.90
C ASP A 216 -8.48 -22.31 8.80
N ALA A 217 -9.16 -21.64 9.75
CA ALA A 217 -9.26 -20.19 9.79
C ALA A 217 -7.91 -19.53 10.16
N VAL A 218 -7.12 -20.14 11.04
CA VAL A 218 -5.80 -19.60 11.43
C VAL A 218 -4.69 -20.06 10.46
N SER A 219 -4.86 -21.21 9.80
CA SER A 219 -3.85 -21.75 8.88
C SER A 219 -3.76 -21.00 7.55
N ARG A 220 -4.87 -20.42 7.07
CA ARG A 220 -4.89 -19.64 5.82
C ARG A 220 -4.08 -18.35 5.87
N PRO A 221 -4.27 -17.43 6.86
CA PRO A 221 -3.43 -16.24 7.01
C PRO A 221 -1.94 -16.60 7.16
N ARG A 222 -1.62 -17.69 7.87
CA ARG A 222 -0.23 -18.17 8.01
C ARG A 222 0.38 -18.60 6.68
N ALA A 223 -0.38 -19.30 5.84
CA ALA A 223 0.07 -19.68 4.51
C ALA A 223 0.27 -18.44 3.61
N GLY A 224 -0.66 -17.48 3.68
CA GLY A 224 -0.56 -16.19 2.97
C GLY A 224 0.68 -15.40 3.36
N ILE A 225 0.96 -15.22 4.67
CA ILE A 225 2.17 -14.54 5.15
C ILE A 225 3.44 -15.24 4.66
N ARG A 226 3.51 -16.58 4.75
CA ARG A 226 4.68 -17.34 4.27
C ARG A 226 4.90 -17.17 2.78
N ARG A 227 3.82 -17.16 1.99
CA ARG A 227 3.87 -16.88 0.55
C ARG A 227 4.45 -15.49 0.29
N VAL A 228 3.91 -14.46 0.95
CA VAL A 228 4.36 -13.07 0.79
C VAL A 228 5.85 -12.92 1.15
N LEU A 229 6.30 -13.48 2.27
CA LEU A 229 7.70 -13.38 2.67
C LEU A 229 8.63 -14.13 1.70
N ALA A 230 8.18 -15.25 1.12
CA ALA A 230 8.94 -15.97 0.11
C ALA A 230 9.04 -15.18 -1.20
N GLU A 231 7.94 -14.58 -1.66
CA GLU A 231 7.91 -13.75 -2.87
C GLU A 231 8.73 -12.46 -2.69
N ALA A 232 8.59 -11.78 -1.55
CA ALA A 232 9.40 -10.61 -1.21
C ALA A 232 10.90 -10.95 -1.13
N ARG A 233 11.26 -12.15 -0.64
CA ARG A 233 12.65 -12.63 -0.66
C ARG A 233 13.14 -12.88 -2.09
N ALA A 234 12.29 -13.41 -2.97
CA ALA A 234 12.65 -13.66 -4.36
C ALA A 234 13.00 -12.37 -5.12
N TYR A 235 12.46 -11.22 -4.73
CA TYR A 235 12.84 -9.92 -5.29
C TYR A 235 14.31 -9.58 -5.13
N VAL A 236 14.96 -10.03 -4.06
CA VAL A 236 16.40 -9.79 -3.83
C VAL A 236 17.25 -10.50 -4.88
N GLU A 237 16.82 -11.70 -5.31
CA GLU A 237 17.52 -12.51 -6.31
C GLU A 237 17.13 -12.12 -7.74
N THR A 238 15.85 -11.83 -7.96
CA THR A 238 15.30 -11.41 -9.25
C THR A 238 14.57 -10.09 -9.06
N PRO A 239 15.25 -8.95 -9.29
CA PRO A 239 14.68 -7.63 -9.04
C PRO A 239 13.33 -7.42 -9.75
N PRO A 240 12.31 -6.91 -9.03
CA PRO A 240 11.02 -6.62 -9.62
C PRO A 240 11.09 -5.36 -10.50
N PRO A 241 10.01 -5.06 -11.26
CA PRO A 241 9.83 -3.75 -11.86
C PRO A 241 10.06 -2.59 -10.89
N LEU A 242 10.55 -1.48 -11.43
CA LEU A 242 10.86 -0.28 -10.65
C LEU A 242 9.64 0.20 -9.86
N GLY A 243 9.86 0.68 -8.65
CA GLY A 243 8.79 1.18 -7.79
C GLY A 243 7.96 0.10 -7.10
N ARG A 244 8.20 -1.18 -7.39
CA ARG A 244 7.56 -2.28 -6.64
C ARG A 244 8.04 -2.38 -5.20
N VAL A 245 9.30 -2.02 -4.96
CA VAL A 245 9.88 -1.88 -3.62
C VAL A 245 10.35 -0.43 -3.47
N ARG A 246 9.72 0.30 -2.55
CA ARG A 246 9.98 1.71 -2.25
C ARG A 246 10.40 1.86 -0.80
N SER A 247 11.28 2.82 -0.57
CA SER A 247 11.80 3.10 0.76
C SER A 247 11.67 4.59 1.03
N SER A 248 11.10 4.96 2.18
CA SER A 248 10.96 6.34 2.64
C SER A 248 11.53 6.51 4.04
N PHE A 249 11.84 7.75 4.39
CA PHE A 249 12.45 8.06 5.69
C PHE A 249 11.44 7.83 6.81
N ALA A 250 11.91 7.24 7.92
CA ALA A 250 11.14 7.13 9.15
C ALA A 250 11.99 7.65 10.35
N PRO A 251 11.36 8.19 11.40
CA PRO A 251 12.09 8.61 12.60
C PRO A 251 12.87 7.47 13.25
N GLY A 252 14.04 7.80 13.83
CA GLY A 252 14.89 6.85 14.57
C GLY A 252 15.90 6.10 13.71
N ASP A 253 16.47 6.76 12.70
CA ASP A 253 17.41 6.17 11.72
C ASP A 253 16.85 4.93 10.99
N ALA A 254 15.53 4.80 10.98
CA ALA A 254 14.81 3.71 10.35
C ALA A 254 14.24 4.12 8.99
N ARG A 255 13.71 3.13 8.27
CA ARG A 255 13.08 3.33 6.97
C ARG A 255 11.72 2.65 6.98
N THR A 256 10.73 3.31 6.40
CA THR A 256 9.46 2.67 6.06
C THR A 256 9.61 2.07 4.66
N LEU A 257 9.40 0.76 4.57
CA LEU A 257 9.45 0.01 3.33
C LEU A 257 8.03 -0.28 2.88
N ARG A 258 7.80 -0.06 1.59
CA ARG A 258 6.61 -0.48 0.87
C ARG A 258 7.02 -1.50 -0.18
N ALA A 259 6.42 -2.67 -0.15
CA ALA A 259 6.61 -3.69 -1.18
C ALA A 259 5.25 -4.23 -1.64
N ASP A 260 5.12 -4.45 -2.94
CA ASP A 260 3.89 -4.96 -3.54
C ASP A 260 4.16 -6.21 -4.38
N GLY A 261 3.13 -7.01 -4.59
CA GLY A 261 3.17 -8.15 -5.48
C GLY A 261 1.78 -8.60 -5.87
N PRO A 262 1.68 -9.66 -6.70
CA PRO A 262 0.40 -10.14 -7.20
C PRO A 262 -0.52 -10.55 -6.03
N GLY A 263 -1.52 -9.72 -5.75
CA GLY A 263 -2.52 -9.97 -4.71
C GLY A 263 -2.09 -9.66 -3.28
N TRP A 264 -0.96 -8.96 -3.07
CA TRP A 264 -0.51 -8.60 -1.73
C TRP A 264 0.21 -7.26 -1.67
N SER A 265 0.17 -6.66 -0.49
CA SER A 265 0.87 -5.43 -0.15
C SER A 265 1.52 -5.58 1.22
N MET A 266 2.78 -5.18 1.34
CA MET A 266 3.54 -5.20 2.59
C MET A 266 4.02 -3.78 2.93
N VAL A 267 3.88 -3.43 4.20
CA VAL A 267 4.43 -2.21 4.81
C VAL A 267 5.29 -2.63 5.98
N ALA A 268 6.52 -2.17 6.06
CA ALA A 268 7.42 -2.57 7.13
C ALA A 268 8.28 -1.41 7.62
N ARG A 269 8.78 -1.55 8.84
CA ARG A 269 9.86 -0.69 9.35
C ARG A 269 11.11 -1.53 9.56
N THR A 270 12.25 -1.05 9.07
CA THR A 270 13.53 -1.78 9.16
C THR A 270 13.94 -2.10 10.60
N ASP A 271 13.52 -1.28 11.57
CA ASP A 271 13.80 -1.41 13.00
C ASP A 271 12.68 -2.10 13.81
N ASP A 272 11.54 -2.44 13.19
CA ASP A 272 10.38 -3.01 13.88
C ASP A 272 9.78 -4.20 13.10
N ILE A 273 8.48 -4.19 12.81
CA ILE A 273 7.71 -5.31 12.23
C ILE A 273 7.34 -5.06 10.76
N ALA A 274 6.54 -5.96 10.19
CA ALA A 274 5.81 -5.74 8.95
C ALA A 274 4.30 -5.96 9.12
N PHE A 275 3.52 -5.32 8.28
CA PHE A 275 2.10 -5.56 8.05
C PHE A 275 1.91 -6.07 6.63
N VAL A 276 1.08 -7.09 6.47
CA VAL A 276 0.73 -7.69 5.18
C VAL A 276 -0.78 -7.58 4.96
N LEU A 277 -1.17 -7.17 3.77
CA LEU A 277 -2.55 -7.12 3.30
C LEU A 277 -2.65 -8.03 2.07
N LEU A 278 -3.74 -8.79 1.98
CA LEU A 278 -3.95 -9.77 0.92
C LEU A 278 -5.29 -9.51 0.22
N ASP A 279 -5.35 -9.78 -1.09
CA ASP A 279 -6.64 -9.75 -1.82
C ASP A 279 -7.61 -10.83 -1.35
N GLU A 280 -7.08 -11.99 -0.97
CA GLU A 280 -7.86 -13.15 -0.54
C GLU A 280 -8.41 -13.03 0.89
N GLU A 281 -7.92 -12.07 1.68
CA GLU A 281 -8.34 -11.78 3.05
C GLU A 281 -8.78 -10.30 3.16
N PRO A 282 -9.97 -9.95 2.66
CA PRO A 282 -10.42 -8.57 2.53
C PRO A 282 -10.58 -7.87 3.88
N GLY A 283 -10.00 -6.68 4.03
CA GLY A 283 -10.10 -5.86 5.24
C GLY A 283 -9.22 -6.33 6.41
N GLU A 284 -8.49 -7.43 6.25
CA GLU A 284 -7.59 -7.95 7.27
C GLU A 284 -6.19 -7.35 7.13
N VAL A 285 -5.59 -7.00 8.26
CA VAL A 285 -4.21 -6.50 8.36
C VAL A 285 -3.41 -7.50 9.18
N LEU A 286 -2.48 -8.20 8.53
CA LEU A 286 -1.76 -9.32 9.11
C LEU A 286 -0.40 -8.87 9.63
N PRO A 287 -0.19 -8.77 10.96
CA PRO A 287 1.11 -8.41 11.51
C PRO A 287 2.12 -9.55 11.40
N VAL A 288 3.37 -9.19 11.10
CA VAL A 288 4.51 -10.11 11.02
C VAL A 288 5.59 -9.59 11.97
N GLY A 289 5.80 -10.32 13.07
CA GLY A 289 6.83 -10.00 14.04
C GLY A 289 8.24 -10.15 13.46
N ARG A 290 9.23 -9.52 14.11
CA ARG A 290 10.65 -9.54 13.68
C ARG A 290 11.16 -10.96 13.43
N GLY A 291 11.10 -11.81 14.44
CA GLY A 291 11.71 -13.15 14.36
C GLY A 291 13.17 -13.10 13.89
N PRO A 292 13.74 -14.23 13.44
CA PRO A 292 15.11 -14.30 12.96
C PRO A 292 15.29 -13.86 11.50
N GLU A 293 14.24 -13.92 10.68
CA GLU A 293 14.35 -13.76 9.23
C GLU A 293 13.97 -12.38 8.69
N LEU A 294 12.99 -11.70 9.31
CA LEU A 294 12.46 -10.44 8.81
C LEU A 294 13.53 -9.35 8.76
N PRO A 295 14.37 -9.13 9.78
CA PRO A 295 15.35 -8.04 9.75
C PRO A 295 16.30 -8.12 8.54
N GLY A 296 16.81 -9.31 8.23
CA GLY A 296 17.70 -9.50 7.08
C GLY A 296 16.99 -9.32 5.74
N LEU A 297 15.71 -9.71 5.65
CA LEU A 297 14.89 -9.44 4.46
C LEU A 297 14.66 -7.94 4.27
N LEU A 298 14.27 -7.22 5.33
CA LEU A 298 14.01 -5.78 5.26
C LEU A 298 15.28 -5.00 4.89
N GLU A 299 16.43 -5.39 5.42
CA GLU A 299 17.71 -4.78 5.04
C GLU A 299 18.03 -4.99 3.55
N ALA A 300 17.80 -6.19 3.03
CA ALA A 300 18.01 -6.49 1.61
C ALA A 300 17.04 -5.71 0.71
N LEU A 301 15.77 -5.62 1.11
CA LEU A 301 14.77 -4.84 0.40
C LEU A 301 15.09 -3.34 0.43
N ASP A 302 15.54 -2.78 1.56
CA ASP A 302 15.93 -1.36 1.64
C ASP A 302 17.14 -1.01 0.74
N LYS A 303 18.08 -1.96 0.59
CA LYS A 303 19.25 -1.79 -0.28
C LYS A 303 18.88 -1.74 -1.77
N MET A 304 17.87 -2.50 -2.19
CA MET A 304 17.41 -2.51 -3.59
C MET A 304 16.30 -1.49 -3.87
N ALA A 305 15.62 -1.00 -2.83
CA ALA A 305 14.50 -0.10 -2.97
C ALA A 305 14.90 1.18 -3.71
N VAL A 306 14.03 1.63 -4.61
CA VAL A 306 14.18 2.94 -5.24
C VAL A 306 13.93 4.01 -4.18
N ARG A 307 14.78 5.04 -4.15
CA ARG A 307 14.74 6.12 -3.17
C ARG A 307 14.41 7.44 -3.87
N PRO A 308 13.59 8.30 -3.26
CA PRO A 308 13.51 9.69 -3.68
C PRO A 308 14.89 10.32 -3.55
N SER A 309 15.31 11.06 -4.58
CA SER A 309 16.56 11.84 -4.61
C SER A 309 16.48 13.07 -3.73
#